data_AF-A0A257GGN6-F1
#
_entry.id   AF-A0A257GGN6-F1
#
_cell.length_a   1.000
_cell.length_b   1.000
_cell.length_c   1.000
_cell.angle_alpha   90.00
_cell.angle_beta   90.00
_cell.angle_gamma   90.00
#
_symmetry.space_group_name_H-M   'P 1'
#
loop_
_entity.id
_entity.type
_entity.pdbx_description
1 polymer ?
#
loop_
_entity_poly.entity_id
_entity_poly.type
_entity_poly.pdbx_seq_one_letter_code
_entity_poly.pdbx_strand_id
1 'polypeptide(L)'
;MNLPPRVFYTLSDAASHWNCNVADVAGWAAAGKLRITTGIGLVRCGDAVVAGQVTISPMEVLPLFRRCGTGPAVGTVRRIMAHDSTEWQIITDPAAGIPVAIADMLILAEDFHAFEEEYGIVRRAPAGPGASSPYNWEGMMVALVVRIVEQGLPSTQAELVAEMQVWFADQSDGKKMPDSRSIRRRITPIWRALRREDP
;
A
#
# COMPACT_ATOMS: atom_id res chain seq x y z
N MET A 1 10.20 22.68 0.77
CA MET A 1 11.41 22.34 1.55
C MET A 1 11.65 20.86 1.36
N ASN A 2 12.80 20.43 0.82
CA ASN A 2 13.07 19.00 0.63
C ASN A 2 13.50 18.40 1.96
N LEU A 3 12.58 17.71 2.63
CA LEU A 3 12.88 16.93 3.82
C LEU A 3 13.44 15.55 3.42
N PRO A 4 14.26 14.91 4.26
CA PRO A 4 14.65 13.53 4.08
C PRO A 4 13.43 12.60 3.96
N PRO A 5 13.55 11.45 3.27
CA PRO A 5 12.47 10.48 3.15
C PRO A 5 12.08 9.90 4.52
N ARG A 6 10.86 9.39 4.60
CA ARG A 6 10.34 8.71 5.79
C ARG A 6 11.19 7.48 6.10
N VAL A 7 11.60 7.31 7.36
CA VAL A 7 12.46 6.19 7.80
C VAL A 7 11.66 5.04 8.43
N PHE A 8 10.52 5.35 9.04
CA PHE A 8 9.66 4.37 9.72
C PHE A 8 8.21 4.51 9.33
N TYR A 9 7.54 3.37 9.19
CA TYR A 9 6.09 3.26 9.07
C TYR A 9 5.56 2.57 10.32
N THR A 10 4.49 3.09 10.93
CA THR A 10 3.78 2.33 11.95
C THR A 10 3.07 1.13 11.31
N LEU A 11 2.69 0.13 12.10
CA LEU A 11 1.88 -0.98 11.58
C LEU A 11 0.54 -0.49 10.99
N SER A 12 -0.01 0.59 11.54
CA SER A 12 -1.25 1.21 11.05
C SER A 12 -1.05 1.94 9.73
N ASP A 13 0.08 2.63 9.54
CA ASP A 13 0.45 3.21 8.23
C ASP A 13 0.51 2.11 7.17
N ALA A 14 1.21 1.02 7.47
CA ALA A 14 1.42 -0.07 6.53
C ALA A 14 0.13 -0.82 6.19
N ALA A 15 -0.67 -1.16 7.21
CA ALA A 15 -1.97 -1.79 7.01
C ALA A 15 -2.91 -0.92 6.16
N SER A 16 -2.91 0.40 6.39
CA SER A 16 -3.70 1.35 5.59
C SER A 16 -3.20 1.44 4.15
N HIS A 17 -1.88 1.45 3.95
CA HIS A 17 -1.27 1.53 2.62
C HIS A 17 -1.55 0.27 1.79
N TRP A 18 -1.39 -0.91 2.41
CA TRP A 18 -1.60 -2.21 1.79
C TRP A 18 -3.06 -2.66 1.78
N ASN A 19 -3.97 -1.83 2.30
CA ASN A 19 -5.41 -2.12 2.39
C ASN A 19 -5.71 -3.47 3.07
N CYS A 20 -5.02 -3.74 4.19
CA CYS A 20 -5.17 -4.94 5.01
C CYS A 20 -5.39 -4.57 6.48
N ASN A 21 -5.55 -5.57 7.35
CA ASN A 21 -5.61 -5.35 8.79
C ASN A 21 -4.22 -5.43 9.41
N VAL A 22 -3.98 -4.75 10.54
CA VAL A 22 -2.73 -4.88 11.32
C VAL A 22 -2.44 -6.35 11.71
N ALA A 23 -3.49 -7.16 11.91
CA ALA A 23 -3.36 -8.60 12.12
C ALA A 23 -2.70 -9.33 10.95
N ASP A 24 -2.93 -8.89 9.71
CA ASP A 24 -2.29 -9.46 8.52
C ASP A 24 -0.79 -9.12 8.51
N VAL A 25 -0.45 -7.86 8.79
CA VAL A 25 0.94 -7.38 8.90
C VAL A 25 1.71 -8.16 9.98
N ALA A 26 1.11 -8.34 11.16
CA ALA A 26 1.70 -9.14 12.23
C ALA A 26 1.86 -10.61 11.84
N GLY A 27 0.91 -11.17 11.10
CA GLY A 27 0.99 -12.53 10.56
C GLY A 27 2.13 -12.71 9.57
N TRP A 28 2.32 -11.75 8.65
CA TRP A 28 3.44 -11.75 7.70
C TRP A 28 4.79 -11.62 8.41
N ALA A 29 4.88 -10.77 9.43
CA ALA A 29 6.07 -10.67 10.25
C ALA A 29 6.37 -11.97 11.01
N ALA A 30 5.36 -12.63 11.58
CA ALA A 30 5.52 -13.93 12.23
C ALA A 30 5.96 -15.03 11.25
N ALA A 31 5.57 -14.93 9.98
CA ALA A 31 6.01 -15.80 8.89
C ALA A 31 7.36 -15.40 8.28
N GLY A 32 8.06 -14.40 8.83
CA GLY A 32 9.38 -13.96 8.39
C GLY A 32 9.39 -13.17 7.08
N LYS A 33 8.25 -12.61 6.67
CA LYS A 33 8.13 -11.85 5.41
C LYS A 33 8.54 -10.38 5.54
N LEU A 34 8.52 -9.84 6.74
CA LEU A 34 8.98 -8.50 7.09
C LEU A 34 9.35 -8.47 8.57
N ARG A 35 10.08 -7.45 9.01
CA ARG A 35 10.44 -7.28 10.42
C ARG A 35 9.57 -6.21 11.07
N ILE A 36 9.18 -6.45 12.31
CA ILE A 36 8.59 -5.45 13.18
C ILE A 36 9.65 -5.02 14.18
N THR A 37 9.96 -3.73 14.19
CA THR A 37 10.98 -3.14 15.05
C THR A 37 10.36 -2.22 16.11
N THR A 38 11.09 -1.98 17.18
CA THR A 38 10.77 -0.98 18.20
C THR A 38 12.03 -0.41 18.82
N GLY A 39 11.90 0.68 19.57
CA GLY A 39 12.98 1.28 20.35
C GLY A 39 12.93 0.82 21.81
N ILE A 40 14.08 0.46 22.37
CA ILE A 40 14.18 0.01 23.77
C ILE A 40 15.25 0.77 24.54
N GLY A 41 15.07 0.87 25.85
CA GLY A 41 16.13 1.25 26.78
C GLY A 41 17.20 0.16 26.93
N LEU A 42 18.15 0.36 27.86
CA LEU A 42 19.16 -0.63 28.17
C LEU A 42 18.51 -1.89 28.77
N VAL A 43 18.77 -3.04 28.15
CA VAL A 43 18.42 -4.36 28.68
C VAL A 43 19.65 -5.27 28.65
N ARG A 44 19.68 -6.29 29.51
CA ARG A 44 20.70 -7.33 29.45
C ARG A 44 20.15 -8.57 28.77
N CYS A 45 20.99 -9.18 27.94
CA CYS A 45 20.76 -10.46 27.28
C CYS A 45 21.93 -11.38 27.62
N GLY A 46 21.86 -12.07 28.75
CA GLY A 46 23.02 -12.75 29.33
C GLY A 46 24.10 -11.73 29.70
N ASP A 47 25.29 -11.85 29.12
CA ASP A 47 26.41 -10.94 29.35
C ASP A 47 26.37 -9.70 28.44
N ALA A 48 25.55 -9.72 27.38
CA ALA A 48 25.42 -8.60 26.46
C ALA A 48 24.47 -7.52 27.00
N VAL A 49 24.74 -6.27 26.65
CA VAL A 49 23.84 -5.13 26.87
C VAL A 49 23.34 -4.67 25.51
N VAL A 50 22.02 -4.61 25.36
CA VAL A 50 21.35 -4.22 24.11
C VAL A 50 20.46 -3.01 24.38
N ALA A 51 20.43 -2.05 23.44
CA ALA A 51 19.58 -0.87 23.51
C ALA A 51 19.28 -0.34 22.10
N GLY A 52 18.34 0.60 22.01
CA GLY A 52 18.01 1.26 20.75
C GLY A 52 17.05 0.42 19.91
N GLN A 53 17.29 0.37 18.59
CA GLN A 53 16.41 -0.32 17.66
C GLN A 53 16.59 -1.83 17.73
N VAL A 54 15.50 -2.56 17.91
CA VAL A 54 15.47 -4.03 17.94
C VAL A 54 14.29 -4.57 17.17
N THR A 55 14.42 -5.78 16.61
CA THR A 55 13.29 -6.54 16.07
C THR A 55 12.63 -7.34 17.20
N ILE A 56 11.30 -7.39 17.19
CA ILE A 56 10.49 -8.13 18.17
C ILE A 56 9.70 -9.25 17.49
N SER A 57 9.38 -10.29 18.25
CA SER A 57 8.52 -11.38 17.76
C SER A 57 7.04 -11.00 17.92
N PRO A 58 6.24 -10.96 16.83
CA PRO A 58 4.81 -10.69 16.93
C PRO A 58 4.06 -11.75 17.74
N MET A 59 4.61 -12.97 17.82
CA MET A 59 4.00 -14.08 18.54
C MET A 59 4.02 -13.89 20.06
N GLU A 60 4.96 -13.12 20.61
CA GLU A 60 4.98 -12.80 22.05
C GLU A 60 3.91 -11.78 22.43
N VAL A 61 3.38 -11.05 21.45
CA VAL A 61 2.40 -9.97 21.61
C VAL A 61 1.14 -10.18 20.75
N LEU A 62 0.86 -11.44 20.37
CA LEU A 62 -0.25 -11.82 19.51
C LEU A 62 -1.62 -11.23 19.93
N PRO A 63 -1.97 -11.13 21.24
CA PRO A 63 -3.23 -10.53 21.66
C PRO A 63 -3.45 -9.08 21.24
N LEU A 64 -2.39 -8.32 20.95
CA LEU A 64 -2.50 -6.94 20.46
C LEU A 64 -3.14 -6.85 19.08
N PHE A 65 -3.04 -7.92 18.28
CA PHE A 65 -3.43 -7.92 16.88
C PHE A 65 -4.83 -8.52 16.64
N ARG A 66 -5.71 -8.53 17.66
CA ARG A 66 -7.08 -9.01 17.50
C ARG A 66 -7.83 -8.15 16.48
N ARG A 67 -8.34 -8.78 15.42
CA ARG A 67 -9.09 -8.08 14.35
C ARG A 67 -10.30 -7.29 14.82
N CYS A 68 -10.95 -7.73 15.91
CA CYS A 68 -12.10 -7.05 16.49
C CYS A 68 -11.73 -5.83 17.35
N GLY A 69 -10.44 -5.48 17.48
CA GLY A 69 -9.98 -4.30 18.22
C GLY A 69 -10.07 -4.41 19.74
N THR A 70 -10.44 -5.59 20.29
CA THR A 70 -10.56 -5.82 21.74
C THR A 70 -9.25 -6.32 22.39
N GLY A 71 -8.13 -6.15 21.70
CA GLY A 71 -6.80 -6.47 22.22
C GLY A 71 -6.33 -5.45 23.26
N PRO A 72 -5.39 -5.82 24.13
CA PRO A 72 -4.67 -4.81 24.90
C PRO A 72 -3.89 -3.87 23.97
N ALA A 73 -3.48 -2.70 24.47
CA ALA A 73 -2.65 -1.76 23.73
C ALA A 73 -1.14 -2.03 23.90
N VAL A 74 -0.77 -2.74 24.97
CA VAL A 74 0.61 -3.04 25.37
C VAL A 74 0.76 -4.53 25.62
N GLY A 75 1.83 -5.11 25.08
CA GLY A 75 2.24 -6.49 25.31
C GLY A 75 3.64 -6.53 25.91
N THR A 76 4.08 -7.71 26.33
CA THR A 76 5.43 -7.91 26.88
C THR A 76 6.24 -8.76 25.91
N VAL A 77 7.44 -8.29 25.56
CA VAL A 77 8.42 -9.07 24.80
C VAL A 77 9.56 -9.49 25.72
N ARG A 78 9.99 -10.74 25.59
CA ARG A 78 11.11 -11.34 26.34
C ARG A 78 12.26 -11.72 25.44
N ARG A 79 12.05 -11.72 24.13
CA ARG A 79 13.10 -11.92 23.14
C ARG A 79 13.14 -10.79 22.16
N ILE A 80 14.35 -10.40 21.83
CA ILE A 80 14.66 -9.34 20.88
C ILE A 80 15.78 -9.82 19.97
N MET A 81 15.86 -9.22 18.80
CA MET A 81 16.99 -9.37 17.90
C MET A 81 17.55 -7.97 17.66
N ALA A 82 18.82 -7.76 18.03
CA ALA A 82 19.49 -6.49 17.84
C ALA A 82 19.54 -6.12 16.35
N HIS A 83 19.57 -4.83 16.02
CA HIS A 83 19.50 -4.35 14.64
C HIS A 83 20.56 -4.97 13.71
N ASP A 84 21.76 -5.19 14.22
CA ASP A 84 22.93 -5.74 13.55
C ASP A 84 23.09 -7.27 13.73
N SER A 85 22.08 -7.94 14.28
CA SER A 85 22.09 -9.37 14.58
C SER A 85 21.04 -10.13 13.79
N THR A 86 21.32 -11.40 13.52
CA THR A 86 20.37 -12.38 12.97
C THR A 86 19.86 -13.36 14.03
N GLU A 87 20.35 -13.22 15.27
CA GLU A 87 20.08 -14.16 16.35
C GLU A 87 19.13 -13.56 17.39
N TRP A 88 18.14 -14.36 17.78
CA TRP A 88 17.24 -14.00 18.87
C TRP A 88 17.95 -14.14 20.21
N GLN A 89 17.88 -13.08 21.01
CA GLN A 89 18.43 -13.01 22.35
C GLN A 89 17.31 -12.92 23.38
N ILE A 90 17.45 -13.65 24.48
CA ILE A 90 16.52 -13.59 25.61
C ILE A 90 16.93 -12.45 26.52
N ILE A 91 15.98 -11.58 26.85
CA ILE A 91 16.16 -10.54 27.86
C ILE A 91 16.24 -11.22 29.22
N THR A 92 17.38 -11.09 29.89
CA THR A 92 17.62 -11.61 31.24
C THR A 92 17.39 -10.55 32.31
N ASP A 93 17.54 -9.27 31.97
CA ASP A 93 17.24 -8.13 32.85
C ASP A 93 16.64 -6.98 32.03
N PRO A 94 15.37 -6.58 32.29
CA PRO A 94 14.47 -7.11 33.31
C PRO A 94 13.95 -8.52 33.00
N ALA A 95 13.95 -9.42 33.98
CA ALA A 95 13.51 -10.81 33.82
C ALA A 95 12.03 -10.95 33.39
N ALA A 96 11.20 -9.95 33.68
CA ALA A 96 9.80 -9.92 33.24
C ALA A 96 9.67 -9.75 31.70
N GLY A 97 10.70 -9.24 31.04
CA GLY A 97 10.66 -8.68 29.70
C GLY A 97 10.35 -7.19 29.73
N ILE A 98 10.19 -6.60 28.55
CA ILE A 98 9.89 -5.19 28.38
C ILE A 98 8.49 -4.97 27.80
N PRO A 99 7.76 -3.94 28.24
CA PRO A 99 6.48 -3.58 27.64
C PRO A 99 6.72 -2.92 26.29
N VAL A 100 5.91 -3.28 25.29
CA VAL A 100 5.89 -2.65 23.97
C VAL A 100 4.44 -2.34 23.59
N ALA A 101 4.16 -1.08 23.29
CA ALA A 101 2.86 -0.67 22.78
C ALA A 101 2.76 -0.91 21.27
N ILE A 102 1.56 -1.23 20.78
CA ILE A 102 1.31 -1.37 19.33
C ILE A 102 1.64 -0.07 18.56
N ALA A 103 1.51 1.08 19.21
CA ALA A 103 1.84 2.39 18.64
C ALA A 103 3.35 2.61 18.43
N ASP A 104 4.19 1.86 19.16
CA ASP A 104 5.66 1.95 19.09
C ASP A 104 6.26 0.85 18.20
N MET A 105 5.41 0.09 17.51
CA MET A 105 5.80 -0.96 16.56
C MET A 105 5.91 -0.37 15.16
N LEU A 106 7.09 -0.53 14.58
CA LEU A 106 7.49 0.10 13.34
C LEU A 106 7.95 -0.93 12.31
N ILE A 107 7.91 -0.53 11.05
CA ILE A 107 8.54 -1.20 9.91
C ILE A 107 9.55 -0.20 9.35
N LEU A 108 10.79 -0.65 9.12
CA LEU A 108 11.78 0.17 8.46
C LEU A 108 11.35 0.46 7.02
N ALA A 109 11.66 1.66 6.52
CA ALA A 109 11.30 2.03 5.14
C ALA A 109 11.90 1.05 4.11
N GLU A 110 13.11 0.54 4.35
CA GLU A 110 13.72 -0.50 3.51
C GLU A 110 12.89 -1.78 3.46
N ASP A 111 12.44 -2.30 4.61
CA ASP A 111 11.65 -3.53 4.70
C ASP A 111 10.24 -3.31 4.12
N PHE A 112 9.68 -2.12 4.33
CA PHE A 112 8.39 -1.74 3.77
C PHE A 112 8.42 -1.74 2.24
N HIS A 113 9.41 -1.08 1.63
CA HIS A 113 9.53 -1.02 0.18
C HIS A 113 9.98 -2.35 -0.44
N ALA A 114 10.85 -3.11 0.23
CA ALA A 114 11.22 -4.46 -0.21
C ALA A 114 10.00 -5.39 -0.23
N PHE A 115 9.14 -5.32 0.78
CA PHE A 115 7.89 -6.07 0.82
C PHE A 115 6.95 -5.65 -0.33
N GLU A 116 6.83 -4.36 -0.62
CA GLU A 116 6.02 -3.88 -1.74
C GLU A 116 6.52 -4.38 -3.10
N GLU A 117 7.83 -4.38 -3.29
CA GLU A 117 8.47 -4.87 -4.51
C GLU A 117 8.28 -6.38 -4.66
N GLU A 118 8.56 -7.17 -3.61
CA GLU A 118 8.45 -8.63 -3.64
C GLU A 118 7.03 -9.11 -3.94
N TYR A 119 6.02 -8.49 -3.33
CA TYR A 119 4.63 -8.92 -3.45
C TYR A 119 3.83 -8.13 -4.49
N GLY A 120 4.48 -7.23 -5.23
CA GLY A 120 3.82 -6.40 -6.25
C GLY A 120 2.72 -5.51 -5.66
N ILE A 121 2.85 -5.14 -4.37
CA ILE A 121 1.87 -4.31 -3.63
C ILE A 121 2.02 -2.84 -3.98
N VAL A 122 2.96 -2.49 -4.87
CA VAL A 122 2.98 -1.21 -5.56
C VAL A 122 1.60 -0.98 -6.20
N ARG A 123 0.70 -0.32 -5.45
CA ARG A 123 -0.18 0.66 -6.04
C ARG A 123 0.79 1.52 -6.82
N ARG A 124 0.64 1.56 -8.15
CA ARG A 124 1.07 2.74 -8.88
C ARG A 124 0.62 3.91 -8.02
N ALA A 125 1.56 4.63 -7.42
CA ALA A 125 1.25 5.91 -6.84
C ALA A 125 0.35 6.64 -7.88
N PRO A 126 -0.63 7.46 -7.48
CA PRO A 126 -1.04 8.51 -8.39
C PRO A 126 0.28 9.18 -8.78
N ALA A 127 0.66 9.02 -10.04
CA ALA A 127 2.03 9.23 -10.44
C ALA A 127 2.45 10.61 -9.95
N GLY A 128 3.45 10.66 -9.05
CA GLY A 128 4.29 11.83 -8.96
C GLY A 128 4.74 12.19 -10.39
N PRO A 129 4.87 13.49 -10.71
CA PRO A 129 4.80 14.00 -12.08
C PRO A 129 5.85 13.31 -12.97
N GLY A 130 5.43 12.25 -13.67
CA GLY A 130 6.40 11.36 -14.30
C GLY A 130 5.91 9.98 -14.74
N ALA A 131 4.61 9.80 -15.00
CA ALA A 131 4.05 8.86 -15.99
C ALA A 131 2.52 9.00 -16.06
N SER A 132 2.00 10.24 -15.98
CA SER A 132 0.65 10.51 -16.48
C SER A 132 0.70 10.25 -17.97
N SER A 133 -0.18 9.39 -18.48
CA SER A 133 -0.42 9.39 -19.93
C SER A 133 -0.64 10.85 -20.36
N PRO A 134 -0.05 11.33 -21.47
CA PRO A 134 -0.19 12.73 -21.89
C PRO A 134 -1.64 13.12 -22.22
N TYR A 135 -2.57 12.16 -22.13
CA TYR A 135 -3.98 12.28 -22.44
C TYR A 135 -4.81 12.20 -21.17
N ASN A 136 -5.78 13.11 -21.05
CA ASN A 136 -6.77 13.17 -19.99
C ASN A 136 -7.81 12.03 -20.12
N TRP A 137 -7.41 10.80 -19.81
CA TRP A 137 -8.29 9.63 -19.91
C TRP A 137 -9.47 9.69 -18.93
N GLU A 138 -9.25 10.24 -17.75
CA GLU A 138 -10.30 10.38 -16.74
C GLU A 138 -11.37 11.37 -17.19
N GLY A 139 -10.97 12.53 -17.72
CA GLY A 139 -11.90 13.48 -18.34
C GLY A 139 -12.66 12.88 -19.51
N MET A 140 -12.01 12.05 -20.35
CA MET A 140 -12.69 11.34 -21.44
C MET A 140 -13.76 10.37 -20.89
N MET A 141 -13.49 9.67 -19.79
CA MET A 141 -14.46 8.77 -19.17
C MET A 141 -15.67 9.53 -18.60
N VAL A 142 -15.46 10.70 -18.00
CA VAL A 142 -16.55 11.57 -17.54
C VAL A 142 -17.38 12.06 -18.72
N ALA A 143 -16.74 12.58 -19.77
CA ALA A 143 -17.41 13.05 -20.98
C ALA A 143 -18.21 11.94 -21.67
N LEU A 144 -17.65 10.72 -21.71
CA LEU A 144 -18.32 9.54 -22.23
C LEU A 144 -19.61 9.22 -21.47
N VAL A 145 -19.57 9.24 -20.12
CA VAL A 145 -20.74 8.97 -19.28
C VAL A 145 -21.80 10.06 -19.44
N VAL A 146 -21.40 11.33 -19.36
CA VAL A 146 -22.32 12.47 -19.55
C VAL A 146 -23.00 12.37 -20.91
N ARG A 147 -22.24 12.16 -21.98
CA ARG A 147 -22.77 11.97 -23.33
C ARG A 147 -23.75 10.81 -23.41
N ILE A 148 -23.44 9.66 -22.81
CA ILE A 148 -24.33 8.49 -22.86
C ILE A 148 -25.63 8.75 -22.11
N VAL A 149 -25.57 9.46 -20.98
CA VAL A 149 -26.75 9.83 -20.19
C VAL A 149 -27.62 10.85 -20.94
N GLU A 150 -27.00 11.84 -21.58
CA GLU A 150 -27.72 12.92 -22.28
C GLU A 150 -28.26 12.52 -23.66
N GLN A 151 -27.50 11.70 -24.40
CA GLN A 151 -27.76 11.40 -25.82
C GLN A 151 -28.07 9.92 -26.08
N GLY A 152 -28.10 9.09 -25.03
CA GLY A 152 -28.26 7.64 -25.15
C GLY A 152 -27.00 6.96 -25.69
N LEU A 153 -27.12 5.74 -26.19
CA LEU A 153 -26.02 5.04 -26.90
C LEU A 153 -26.09 5.34 -28.40
N PRO A 154 -24.94 5.56 -29.08
CA PRO A 154 -24.92 5.65 -30.53
C PRO A 154 -25.22 4.30 -31.18
N SER A 155 -25.43 4.33 -32.50
CA SER A 155 -25.75 3.15 -33.30
C SER A 155 -24.55 2.21 -33.42
N THR A 156 -23.33 2.74 -33.41
CA THR A 156 -22.11 1.94 -33.52
C THR A 156 -21.04 2.32 -32.50
N GLN A 157 -20.16 1.38 -32.16
CA GLN A 157 -19.01 1.65 -31.30
C GLN A 157 -18.04 2.63 -31.97
N ALA A 158 -17.98 2.62 -33.31
CA ALA A 158 -17.12 3.50 -34.09
C ALA A 158 -17.51 4.97 -33.94
N GLU A 159 -18.82 5.28 -33.92
CA GLU A 159 -19.33 6.63 -33.63
C GLU A 159 -18.88 7.10 -32.25
N LEU A 160 -19.03 6.27 -31.22
CA LEU A 160 -18.61 6.62 -29.86
C LEU A 160 -17.09 6.87 -29.75
N VAL A 161 -16.29 6.10 -30.48
CA VAL A 161 -14.84 6.32 -30.58
C VAL A 161 -14.52 7.64 -31.29
N ALA A 162 -15.21 7.94 -32.39
CA ALA A 162 -15.02 9.17 -33.16
C ALA A 162 -15.39 10.41 -32.33
N GLU A 163 -16.48 10.37 -31.57
CA GLU A 163 -16.89 11.45 -30.68
C GLU A 163 -15.86 11.70 -29.57
N MET A 164 -15.29 10.65 -28.99
CA MET A 164 -14.22 10.81 -28.00
C MET A 164 -12.91 11.32 -28.62
N GLN A 165 -12.66 11.07 -29.91
CA GLN A 165 -11.56 11.71 -30.64
C GLN A 165 -11.79 13.21 -30.82
N VAL A 166 -13.01 13.62 -31.19
CA VAL A 166 -13.40 15.03 -31.29
C VAL A 166 -13.25 15.71 -29.93
N TRP A 167 -13.73 15.09 -28.85
CA TRP A 167 -13.55 15.60 -27.50
C TRP A 167 -12.07 15.81 -27.14
N PHE A 168 -11.18 14.87 -27.48
CA PHE A 168 -9.74 15.05 -27.28
C PHE A 168 -9.15 16.18 -28.13
N ALA A 169 -9.63 16.36 -29.36
CA ALA A 169 -9.20 17.46 -30.23
C ALA A 169 -9.60 18.81 -29.62
N ASP A 170 -10.84 18.93 -29.14
CA ASP A 170 -11.36 20.14 -28.51
C ASP A 170 -10.62 20.50 -27.21
N GLN A 171 -10.30 19.51 -26.37
CA GLN A 171 -9.58 19.71 -25.12
C GLN A 171 -8.09 20.03 -25.30
N SER A 172 -7.49 19.69 -26.44
CA SER A 172 -6.05 19.82 -26.67
C SER A 172 -5.68 20.77 -27.81
N ASP A 173 -6.65 21.50 -28.36
CA ASP A 173 -6.46 22.36 -29.55
C ASP A 173 -5.79 21.57 -30.70
N GLY A 174 -6.17 20.29 -30.83
CA GLY A 174 -5.62 19.34 -31.81
C GLY A 174 -4.19 18.85 -31.58
N LYS A 175 -3.50 19.29 -30.51
CA LYS A 175 -2.05 19.07 -30.33
C LYS A 175 -1.69 17.76 -29.62
N LYS A 176 -2.63 17.14 -28.89
CA LYS A 176 -2.40 15.88 -28.15
C LYS A 176 -3.60 14.95 -28.26
N MET A 177 -3.68 14.23 -29.38
CA MET A 177 -4.74 13.24 -29.61
C MET A 177 -4.20 11.80 -29.54
N PRO A 178 -4.79 10.92 -28.71
CA PRO A 178 -4.48 9.51 -28.75
C PRO A 178 -5.02 8.86 -30.04
N ASP A 179 -4.39 7.77 -30.48
CA ASP A 179 -4.85 7.03 -31.64
C ASP A 179 -6.21 6.35 -31.40
N SER A 180 -6.99 6.15 -32.47
CA SER A 180 -8.33 5.55 -32.40
C SER A 180 -8.33 4.16 -31.76
N ARG A 181 -7.24 3.38 -31.90
CA ARG A 181 -7.13 2.03 -31.33
C ARG A 181 -7.00 2.11 -29.80
N SER A 182 -6.25 3.08 -29.28
CA SER A 182 -6.10 3.36 -27.85
C SER A 182 -7.40 3.81 -27.19
N ILE A 183 -8.21 4.61 -27.87
CA ILE A 183 -9.53 5.03 -27.41
C ILE A 183 -10.51 3.85 -27.47
N ARG A 184 -10.57 3.15 -28.61
CA ARG A 184 -11.42 1.98 -28.80
C ARG A 184 -11.21 0.92 -27.72
N ARG A 185 -9.95 0.62 -27.39
CA ARG A 185 -9.62 -0.37 -26.33
C ARG A 185 -10.27 -0.05 -24.98
N ARG A 186 -10.43 1.24 -24.65
CA ARG A 186 -11.07 1.69 -23.40
C ARG A 186 -12.59 1.71 -23.49
N ILE A 187 -13.14 1.99 -24.66
CA ILE A 187 -14.58 2.02 -24.89
C ILE A 187 -15.18 0.61 -25.02
N THR A 188 -14.46 -0.36 -25.60
CA THR A 188 -14.99 -1.72 -25.87
C THR A 188 -15.63 -2.41 -24.65
N PRO A 189 -15.00 -2.43 -23.46
CA PRO A 189 -15.60 -3.10 -22.29
C PRO A 189 -16.91 -2.45 -21.87
N ILE A 190 -16.98 -1.12 -21.89
CA ILE A 190 -18.17 -0.33 -21.53
C ILE A 190 -19.27 -0.56 -22.57
N TRP A 191 -18.91 -0.51 -23.84
CA TRP A 191 -19.83 -0.76 -24.96
C TRP A 191 -20.52 -2.12 -24.85
N ARG A 192 -19.74 -3.18 -24.59
CA ARG A 192 -20.28 -4.55 -24.40
C ARG A 192 -21.19 -4.64 -23.19
N ALA A 193 -20.77 -4.06 -22.06
CA ALA A 193 -21.56 -4.07 -20.83
C ALA A 193 -22.90 -3.33 -21.01
N LEU A 194 -22.90 -2.19 -21.70
CA LEU A 194 -24.10 -1.38 -21.93
C LEU A 194 -25.07 -2.00 -22.93
N ARG A 195 -24.58 -2.78 -23.90
CA ARG A 195 -25.45 -3.48 -24.86
C ARG A 195 -26.02 -4.80 -24.37
N ARG A 196 -25.52 -5.35 -23.25
CA ARG A 196 -25.86 -6.71 -22.78
C ARG A 196 -25.94 -7.69 -23.96
N GLU A 197 -24.81 -7.85 -24.64
CA GLU A 197 -24.56 -9.15 -25.26
C GLU A 197 -23.97 -10.01 -24.13
N ASP A 198 -24.85 -10.69 -23.37
CA ASP A 198 -24.44 -11.92 -22.70
C ASP A 198 -23.95 -12.90 -23.79
N PRO A 199 -22.89 -13.70 -23.52
CA PRO A 199 -22.20 -14.51 -24.52
C PRO A 199 -23.10 -15.43 -25.33
#